data_AF-A0A8T5GH63-F1
#
_entry.id   AF-A0A8T5GH63-F1
#
_cell.length_a   1.000
_cell.length_b   1.000
_cell.length_c   1.000
_cell.angle_alpha   90.00
_cell.angle_beta   90.00
_cell.angle_gamma   90.00
#
_symmetry.space_group_name_H-M   'P 1'
#
loop_
_entity.id
_entity.type
_entity.pdbx_description
1 polymer ?
#
loop_
_entity_poly.entity_id
_entity_poly.type
_entity_poly.pdbx_seq_one_letter_code
_entity_poly.pdbx_strand_id
1 'polypeptide(L)'
;MLGSELQNGRSLPATHRLYNPSSLDIGDAADGLAQGVPLPEGASGPGVLLTADGGRYEGELFGANQAGSGELVFTTGMMGYQESLTDPSFAGQVLTFTYPLIGNYGIHHGTSESKRVWPRGVVVRHAMHQPDHRDSIGTVDELLRLHGVPGIQKIDTRAITRRVRELGTVLCVFGPLTQEDKLKAKLKSL
;
A
#
# COMPACT_ATOMS: atom_id res chain seq x y z
N MET A 1 -20.98 73.59 4.80
CA MET A 1 -22.03 72.98 5.66
C MET A 1 -22.01 71.49 5.35
N LEU A 2 -21.40 70.63 6.19
CA LEU A 2 -21.80 70.13 7.53
C LEU A 2 -22.42 68.73 7.41
N GLY A 3 -21.77 67.76 8.08
CA GLY A 3 -22.31 66.49 8.60
C GLY A 3 -22.48 65.36 7.58
N SER A 4 -21.72 64.26 7.58
CA SER A 4 -21.54 63.18 8.59
C SER A 4 -22.75 62.24 8.73
N GLU A 5 -22.65 61.05 8.16
CA GLU A 5 -23.14 59.83 8.81
C GLU A 5 -22.08 58.72 8.67
N LEU A 6 -21.58 58.31 9.84
CA LEU A 6 -20.64 57.23 10.07
C LEU A 6 -21.35 55.89 9.86
N GLN A 7 -20.93 55.11 8.86
CA GLN A 7 -21.26 53.69 8.85
C GLN A 7 -20.30 52.94 9.78
N ASN A 8 -20.86 52.56 10.91
CA ASN A 8 -20.23 51.82 11.98
C ASN A 8 -19.74 50.45 11.49
N GLY A 9 -18.58 50.05 11.99
CA GLY A 9 -17.87 48.85 11.57
C GLY A 9 -18.62 47.56 11.88
N ARG A 10 -18.60 46.65 10.90
CA ARG A 10 -18.46 45.22 11.18
C ARG A 10 -17.13 44.78 10.59
N SER A 11 -16.16 44.66 11.50
CA SER A 11 -14.94 43.88 11.34
C SER A 11 -15.24 42.56 10.65
N LEU A 12 -14.75 42.39 9.43
CA LEU A 12 -14.50 41.05 8.89
C LEU A 12 -13.05 40.70 9.26
N PRO A 13 -12.84 39.62 10.01
CA PRO A 13 -11.53 39.27 10.52
C PRO A 13 -10.64 38.78 9.37
N ALA A 14 -9.34 39.07 9.51
CA ALA A 14 -8.28 38.65 8.62
C ALA A 14 -8.36 37.16 8.28
N THR A 15 -8.64 36.85 7.01
CA THR A 15 -8.02 35.71 6.33
C THR A 15 -7.77 36.13 4.89
N HIS A 16 -6.65 36.83 4.69
CA HIS A 16 -6.00 36.84 3.38
C HIS A 16 -5.50 35.41 3.13
N ARG A 17 -6.43 34.50 2.79
CA ARG A 17 -6.11 33.17 2.29
C ARG A 17 -5.42 33.45 0.97
N LEU A 18 -4.09 33.43 0.99
CA LEU A 18 -3.25 33.54 -0.20
C LEU A 18 -3.85 32.59 -1.24
N TYR A 19 -4.50 33.17 -2.26
CA TYR A 19 -4.94 32.41 -3.41
C TYR A 19 -3.65 31.93 -4.08
N ASN A 20 -3.29 30.67 -3.83
CA ASN A 20 -2.27 30.00 -4.61
C ASN A 20 -2.97 29.48 -5.87
N PRO A 21 -2.77 30.11 -7.05
CA PRO A 21 -3.36 29.65 -8.31
C PRO A 21 -2.79 28.30 -8.76
N SER A 22 -1.67 27.88 -8.15
CA SER A 22 -1.17 26.52 -8.28
C SER A 22 -1.98 25.65 -7.32
N SER A 23 -3.06 25.02 -7.78
CA SER A 23 -3.45 23.76 -7.16
C SER A 23 -2.19 22.89 -7.24
N LEU A 24 -1.59 22.57 -6.08
CA LEU A 24 -0.54 21.57 -6.06
C LEU A 24 -1.16 20.32 -6.67
N ASP A 25 -0.74 19.97 -7.88
CA ASP A 25 -1.15 18.73 -8.54
C ASP A 25 -0.42 17.59 -7.83
N ILE A 26 -0.94 17.23 -6.66
CA ILE A 26 -0.53 16.07 -5.91
C ILE A 26 -1.19 14.90 -6.62
N GLY A 27 -0.53 14.38 -7.66
CA GLY A 27 -0.94 13.16 -8.34
C GLY A 27 -1.27 12.02 -7.37
N ASP A 28 -2.08 11.09 -7.85
CA ASP A 28 -2.62 9.96 -7.11
C ASP A 28 -1.90 8.67 -7.56
N ALA A 29 -1.64 7.74 -6.64
CA ALA A 29 -1.04 6.46 -6.99
C ALA A 29 -1.87 5.67 -8.02
N ALA A 30 -3.18 5.92 -8.12
CA ALA A 30 -4.08 5.28 -9.06
C ALA A 30 -4.22 6.04 -10.40
N ASP A 31 -3.49 7.15 -10.62
CA ASP A 31 -3.53 7.92 -11.87
C ASP A 31 -3.26 7.03 -13.10
N GLY A 32 -2.28 6.13 -12.99
CA GLY A 32 -1.94 5.21 -14.09
C GLY A 32 -3.05 4.20 -14.42
N LEU A 33 -3.83 3.78 -13.41
CA LEU A 33 -4.99 2.91 -13.62
C LEU A 33 -6.13 3.69 -14.27
N ALA A 34 -6.40 4.91 -13.80
CA ALA A 34 -7.42 5.79 -14.37
C ALA A 34 -7.14 6.16 -15.84
N GLN A 35 -5.87 6.29 -16.20
CA GLN A 35 -5.42 6.58 -17.57
C GLN A 35 -5.31 5.34 -18.46
N GLY A 36 -5.51 4.12 -17.92
CA GLY A 36 -5.40 2.88 -18.68
C GLY A 36 -3.98 2.58 -19.16
N VAL A 37 -2.96 2.95 -18.37
CA VAL A 37 -1.56 2.70 -18.71
C VAL A 37 -1.31 1.18 -18.79
N PRO A 38 -0.59 0.68 -19.81
CA PRO A 38 -0.24 -0.73 -19.90
C PRO A 38 0.50 -1.22 -18.65
N LEU A 39 0.01 -2.30 -18.05
CA LEU A 39 0.56 -2.85 -16.82
C LEU A 39 1.67 -3.88 -17.10
N PRO A 40 2.79 -3.85 -16.35
CA PRO A 40 3.82 -4.89 -16.42
C PRO A 40 3.26 -6.29 -16.13
N GLU A 41 3.94 -7.35 -16.56
CA GLU A 41 3.54 -8.72 -16.25
C GLU A 41 3.53 -8.97 -14.73
N GLY A 42 2.45 -9.60 -14.26
CA GLY A 42 2.26 -9.90 -12.84
C GLY A 42 3.00 -11.17 -12.40
N ALA A 43 3.36 -11.22 -11.12
CA ALA A 43 3.81 -12.46 -10.51
C ALA A 43 2.64 -13.47 -10.45
N SER A 44 2.92 -14.74 -10.74
CA SER A 44 1.96 -15.81 -10.54
C SER A 44 2.67 -17.10 -10.12
N GLY A 45 1.93 -18.00 -9.48
CA GLY A 45 2.44 -19.30 -9.07
C GLY A 45 2.91 -19.38 -7.61
N PRO A 46 3.54 -20.50 -7.22
CA PRO A 46 3.86 -20.79 -5.83
C PRO A 46 4.97 -19.87 -5.29
N GLY A 47 4.70 -19.27 -4.15
CA GLY A 47 5.60 -18.38 -3.42
C GLY A 47 5.95 -18.90 -2.03
N VAL A 48 7.07 -18.41 -1.50
CA VAL A 48 7.48 -18.66 -0.11
C VAL A 48 7.93 -17.36 0.53
N LEU A 49 7.48 -17.13 1.76
CA LEU A 49 7.94 -16.08 2.66
C LEU A 49 8.79 -16.69 3.77
N LEU A 50 9.99 -16.15 3.92
CA LEU A 50 10.98 -16.56 4.93
C LEU A 50 11.22 -15.39 5.86
N THR A 51 11.30 -15.69 7.15
CA THR A 51 11.57 -14.69 8.20
C THR A 51 12.87 -15.01 8.94
N ALA A 52 13.55 -13.97 9.42
CA ALA A 52 14.88 -14.09 10.04
C ALA A 52 14.88 -14.95 11.31
N ASP A 53 13.74 -15.07 11.98
CA ASP A 53 13.50 -15.91 13.15
C ASP A 53 13.20 -17.39 12.81
N GLY A 54 13.37 -17.78 11.53
CA GLY A 54 13.21 -19.15 11.05
C GLY A 54 11.80 -19.52 10.59
N GLY A 55 10.88 -18.56 10.50
CA GLY A 55 9.55 -18.78 9.95
C GLY A 55 9.59 -19.04 8.45
N ARG A 56 8.72 -19.96 8.00
CA ARG A 56 8.55 -20.34 6.60
C ARG A 56 7.07 -20.47 6.29
N TYR A 57 6.59 -19.68 5.35
CA TYR A 57 5.18 -19.60 4.99
C TYR A 57 5.03 -19.75 3.48
N GLU A 58 4.33 -20.78 3.04
CA GLU A 58 4.01 -20.98 1.63
C GLU A 58 2.72 -20.24 1.25
N GLY A 59 2.67 -19.79 0.01
CA GLY A 59 1.56 -19.02 -0.52
C GLY A 59 1.62 -18.93 -2.04
N GLU A 60 0.95 -17.94 -2.60
CA GLU A 60 0.95 -17.65 -4.03
C GLU A 60 1.36 -16.20 -4.28
N LEU A 61 2.20 -15.99 -5.28
CA LEU A 61 2.64 -14.64 -5.64
C LEU A 61 1.55 -13.89 -6.42
N PHE A 62 1.50 -12.58 -6.21
CA PHE A 62 0.69 -11.63 -6.97
C PHE A 62 1.41 -10.27 -7.00
N GLY A 63 0.88 -9.28 -7.71
CA GLY A 63 1.52 -7.98 -7.87
C GLY A 63 2.71 -8.05 -8.84
N ALA A 64 3.73 -7.23 -8.63
CA ALA A 64 4.88 -7.17 -9.53
C ALA A 64 5.75 -8.44 -9.50
N ASN A 65 6.27 -8.83 -10.66
CA ASN A 65 7.13 -10.01 -10.85
C ASN A 65 8.57 -9.81 -10.32
N GLN A 66 8.71 -9.68 -8.99
CA GLN A 66 9.99 -9.55 -8.30
C GLN A 66 9.92 -10.11 -6.87
N ALA A 67 11.08 -10.31 -6.25
CA ALA A 67 11.15 -10.71 -4.84
C ALA A 67 11.03 -9.50 -3.90
N GLY A 68 10.21 -9.61 -2.86
CA GLY A 68 10.08 -8.61 -1.80
C GLY A 68 11.02 -8.89 -0.63
N SER A 69 11.50 -7.83 0.02
CA SER A 69 12.29 -7.94 1.26
C SER A 69 12.21 -6.66 2.07
N GLY A 70 12.26 -6.79 3.39
CA GLY A 70 12.26 -5.65 4.31
C GLY A 70 11.86 -6.06 5.72
N GLU A 71 11.61 -5.05 6.55
CA GLU A 71 11.04 -5.25 7.89
C GLU A 71 9.57 -5.66 7.77
N LEU A 72 9.22 -6.79 8.37
CA LEU A 72 7.86 -7.31 8.39
C LEU A 72 7.05 -6.60 9.46
N VAL A 73 6.09 -5.79 9.03
CA VAL A 73 5.15 -5.08 9.91
C VAL A 73 3.73 -5.55 9.65
N PHE A 74 2.82 -5.31 10.60
CA PHE A 74 1.41 -5.59 10.41
C PHE A 74 0.54 -4.38 10.70
N THR A 75 -0.58 -4.27 10.00
CA THR A 75 -1.64 -3.29 10.27
C THR A 75 -2.92 -4.00 10.66
N THR A 76 -3.60 -3.45 11.68
CA THR A 76 -4.90 -3.94 12.16
C THR A 76 -6.09 -3.25 11.49
N GLY A 77 -5.84 -2.36 10.51
CA GLY A 77 -6.88 -1.75 9.71
C GLY A 77 -7.71 -2.83 8.99
N MET A 78 -9.03 -2.79 9.18
CA MET A 78 -9.97 -3.65 8.45
C MET A 78 -10.44 -3.05 7.13
N MET A 79 -10.27 -1.74 7.00
CA MET A 79 -10.57 -0.93 5.82
C MET A 79 -9.35 -0.05 5.52
N GLY A 80 -9.35 0.65 4.40
CA GLY A 80 -8.32 1.64 4.10
C GLY A 80 -6.99 1.02 3.65
N TYR A 81 -7.05 -0.10 2.91
CA TYR A 81 -5.83 -0.75 2.44
C TYR A 81 -5.12 0.11 1.38
N GLN A 82 -5.84 0.90 0.58
CA GLN A 82 -5.22 1.76 -0.44
C GLN A 82 -4.44 2.89 0.22
N GLU A 83 -5.03 3.52 1.23
CA GLU A 83 -4.42 4.54 2.08
C GLU A 83 -3.19 3.97 2.78
N SER A 84 -3.30 2.76 3.36
CA SER A 84 -2.17 2.06 3.98
C SER A 84 -1.05 1.75 2.98
N LEU A 85 -1.37 1.39 1.73
CA LEU A 85 -0.38 1.11 0.69
C LEU A 85 0.31 2.39 0.19
N THR A 86 -0.39 3.53 0.25
CA THR A 86 0.07 4.82 -0.29
C THR A 86 0.59 5.77 0.79
N ASP A 87 0.60 5.36 2.06
CA ASP A 87 1.23 6.06 3.17
C ASP A 87 2.78 5.95 3.11
N PRO A 88 3.51 7.08 3.02
CA PRO A 88 4.98 7.10 3.03
C PRO A 88 5.63 6.44 4.26
N SER A 89 4.90 6.30 5.37
CA SER A 89 5.40 5.73 6.63
C SER A 89 5.82 4.27 6.50
N PHE A 90 5.28 3.54 5.53
CA PHE A 90 5.63 2.13 5.27
C PHE A 90 6.80 1.96 4.29
N ALA A 91 7.52 3.03 3.96
CA ALA A 91 8.69 2.96 3.10
C ALA A 91 9.76 2.02 3.67
N GLY A 92 10.18 1.03 2.88
CA GLY A 92 11.19 0.04 3.30
C GLY A 92 10.64 -1.17 4.04
N GLN A 93 9.33 -1.21 4.32
CA GLN A 93 8.68 -2.28 5.08
C GLN A 93 7.89 -3.22 4.18
N VAL A 94 7.67 -4.44 4.65
CA VAL A 94 6.75 -5.42 4.06
C VAL A 94 5.48 -5.43 4.91
N LEU A 95 4.38 -4.96 4.31
CA LEU A 95 3.13 -4.71 5.02
C LEU A 95 2.26 -5.97 5.04
N THR A 96 1.94 -6.45 6.24
CA THR A 96 1.03 -7.56 6.46
C THR A 96 -0.34 -7.06 6.91
N PHE A 97 -1.39 -7.42 6.18
CA PHE A 97 -2.75 -7.09 6.58
C PHE A 97 -3.33 -8.18 7.49
N THR A 98 -3.85 -7.78 8.65
CA THR A 98 -4.56 -8.74 9.52
C THR A 98 -5.95 -9.10 8.98
N TYR A 99 -6.58 -8.20 8.24
CA TYR A 99 -7.88 -8.48 7.62
C TYR A 99 -7.71 -9.44 6.44
N PRO A 100 -8.51 -10.52 6.35
CA PRO A 100 -8.21 -11.62 5.44
C PRO A 100 -8.55 -11.36 3.97
N LEU A 101 -9.42 -10.40 3.67
CA LEU A 101 -9.89 -10.11 2.32
C LEU A 101 -9.44 -8.70 1.90
N ILE A 102 -8.39 -8.62 1.07
CA ILE A 102 -7.85 -7.34 0.62
C ILE A 102 -8.21 -7.13 -0.85
N GLY A 103 -8.67 -5.93 -1.20
CA GLY A 103 -9.10 -5.60 -2.56
C GLY A 103 -10.58 -5.77 -2.84
N ASN A 104 -11.44 -5.96 -1.83
CA ASN A 104 -12.88 -6.20 -2.02
C ASN A 104 -13.61 -5.04 -2.70
N TYR A 105 -13.20 -3.78 -2.44
CA TYR A 105 -13.74 -2.60 -3.12
C TYR A 105 -12.84 -2.11 -4.28
N GLY A 106 -11.74 -2.81 -4.56
CA GLY A 106 -10.75 -2.44 -5.55
C GLY A 106 -10.04 -1.12 -5.24
N ILE A 107 -9.67 -0.37 -6.27
CA ILE A 107 -8.92 0.90 -6.15
C ILE A 107 -9.82 2.07 -6.52
N HIS A 108 -9.79 3.13 -5.71
CA HIS A 108 -10.53 4.36 -5.95
C HIS A 108 -9.57 5.49 -6.31
N HIS A 109 -9.83 6.17 -7.43
CA HIS A 109 -9.06 7.36 -7.82
C HIS A 109 -9.32 8.51 -6.84
N GLY A 110 -8.27 9.25 -6.45
CA GLY A 110 -8.37 10.38 -5.52
C GLY A 110 -8.42 10.01 -4.03
N THR A 111 -8.26 8.72 -3.70
CA THR A 111 -8.23 8.21 -2.31
C THR A 111 -6.80 7.87 -1.86
N SER A 112 -5.79 8.01 -2.71
CA SER A 112 -4.40 7.71 -2.33
C SER A 112 -3.82 8.82 -1.45
N GLU A 113 -3.10 8.44 -0.39
CA GLU A 113 -2.38 9.38 0.49
C GLU A 113 -1.12 9.97 -0.16
N SER A 114 -0.69 9.38 -1.30
CA SER A 114 0.43 9.89 -2.08
C SER A 114 0.43 9.40 -3.54
N LYS A 115 1.41 9.88 -4.32
CA LYS A 115 1.64 9.54 -5.74
C LYS A 115 2.10 8.10 -5.99
N ARG A 116 2.43 7.31 -4.97
CA ARG A 116 3.02 5.97 -5.14
C ARG A 116 2.65 5.00 -4.02
N VAL A 117 2.83 3.72 -4.31
CA VAL A 117 2.85 2.67 -3.28
C VAL A 117 4.23 2.63 -2.63
N TRP A 118 4.29 2.66 -1.29
CA TRP A 118 5.55 2.74 -0.52
C TRP A 118 6.08 1.41 0.05
N PRO A 119 5.22 0.46 0.49
CA PRO A 119 5.70 -0.83 0.95
C PRO A 119 6.58 -1.54 -0.09
N ARG A 120 7.64 -2.20 0.39
CA ARG A 120 8.52 -3.06 -0.42
C ARG A 120 7.90 -4.40 -0.76
N GLY A 121 6.79 -4.73 -0.12
CA GLY A 121 5.99 -5.89 -0.43
C GLY A 121 4.73 -5.96 0.41
N VAL A 122 3.79 -6.79 -0.02
CA VAL A 122 2.48 -6.93 0.61
C VAL A 122 2.20 -8.39 0.94
N VAL A 123 1.77 -8.65 2.16
CA VAL A 123 1.44 -10.00 2.66
C VAL A 123 -0.04 -10.01 3.05
N VAL A 124 -0.81 -10.88 2.40
CA VAL A 124 -2.26 -10.98 2.64
C VAL A 124 -2.70 -12.44 2.77
N ARG A 125 -3.89 -12.62 3.34
CA ARG A 125 -4.54 -13.94 3.31
C ARG A 125 -5.19 -14.21 1.96
N HIS A 126 -5.98 -13.27 1.44
CA HIS A 126 -6.53 -13.34 0.08
C HIS A 126 -6.52 -11.95 -0.57
N ALA A 127 -6.00 -11.88 -1.80
CA ALA A 127 -6.18 -10.73 -2.68
C ALA A 127 -7.41 -10.99 -3.58
N MET A 128 -8.34 -10.04 -3.63
CA MET A 128 -9.53 -10.15 -4.48
C MET A 128 -9.18 -9.75 -5.91
N HIS A 129 -9.45 -10.68 -6.84
CA HIS A 129 -9.28 -10.45 -8.28
C HIS A 129 -10.51 -9.79 -8.93
N GLN A 130 -11.67 -9.87 -8.27
CA GLN A 130 -12.92 -9.29 -8.74
C GLN A 130 -13.49 -8.38 -7.66
N PRO A 131 -13.09 -7.09 -7.64
CA PRO A 131 -13.67 -6.11 -6.73
C PRO A 131 -15.12 -5.80 -7.13
N ASP A 132 -15.94 -5.44 -6.14
CA ASP A 132 -17.32 -4.99 -6.35
C ASP A 132 -17.56 -3.68 -5.61
N HIS A 133 -17.34 -2.57 -6.32
CA HIS A 133 -17.67 -1.23 -5.86
C HIS A 133 -17.86 -0.29 -7.05
N ARG A 134 -18.82 0.63 -6.96
CA ARG A 134 -19.18 1.57 -8.03
C ARG A 134 -18.05 2.49 -8.49
N ASP A 135 -17.13 2.80 -7.59
CA ASP A 135 -15.99 3.70 -7.82
C ASP A 135 -14.68 2.93 -8.09
N SER A 136 -14.76 1.61 -8.25
CA SER A 136 -13.60 0.76 -8.50
C SER A 136 -13.07 0.96 -9.92
N ILE A 137 -11.80 1.35 -10.03
CA ILE A 137 -11.11 1.53 -11.33
C ILE A 137 -10.06 0.45 -11.61
N GLY A 138 -9.91 -0.52 -10.71
CA GLY A 138 -8.94 -1.59 -10.83
C GLY A 138 -8.79 -2.41 -9.56
N THR A 139 -7.93 -3.41 -9.62
CA THR A 139 -7.63 -4.34 -8.54
C THR A 139 -6.38 -3.94 -7.76
N VAL A 140 -6.20 -4.52 -6.58
CA VAL A 140 -4.96 -4.35 -5.81
C VAL A 140 -3.76 -4.93 -6.56
N ASP A 141 -3.93 -6.05 -7.29
CA ASP A 141 -2.88 -6.64 -8.13
C ASP A 141 -2.36 -5.63 -9.16
N GLU A 142 -3.28 -4.96 -9.86
CA GLU A 142 -2.97 -4.00 -10.90
C GLU A 142 -2.24 -2.77 -10.32
N LEU A 143 -2.68 -2.24 -9.17
CA LEU A 143 -1.99 -1.15 -8.49
C LEU A 143 -0.56 -1.54 -8.08
N LEU A 144 -0.39 -2.74 -7.51
CA LEU A 144 0.92 -3.22 -7.11
C LEU A 144 1.85 -3.42 -8.33
N ARG A 145 1.33 -3.94 -9.45
CA ARG A 145 2.08 -4.08 -10.71
C ARG A 145 2.49 -2.73 -11.29
N LEU A 146 1.58 -1.76 -11.28
CA LEU A 146 1.84 -0.40 -11.76
C LEU A 146 3.04 0.23 -11.02
N HIS A 147 3.17 -0.01 -9.71
CA HIS A 147 4.24 0.55 -8.88
C HIS A 147 5.44 -0.38 -8.68
N GLY A 148 5.46 -1.55 -9.31
CA GLY A 148 6.58 -2.50 -9.16
C GLY A 148 6.69 -3.08 -7.74
N VAL A 149 5.57 -3.25 -7.04
CA VAL A 149 5.52 -3.78 -5.67
C VAL A 149 5.06 -5.25 -5.70
N PRO A 150 5.84 -6.19 -5.15
CA PRO A 150 5.46 -7.60 -5.13
C PRO A 150 4.49 -7.91 -3.98
N GLY A 151 3.67 -8.94 -4.15
CA GLY A 151 2.75 -9.43 -3.14
C GLY A 151 2.81 -10.95 -2.99
N ILE A 152 2.45 -11.43 -1.80
CA ILE A 152 2.22 -12.86 -1.54
C ILE A 152 0.91 -13.06 -0.76
N GLN A 153 0.08 -13.98 -1.26
CA GLN A 153 -1.23 -14.31 -0.71
C GLN A 153 -1.31 -15.77 -0.25
N LYS A 154 -2.44 -16.17 0.33
CA LYS A 154 -2.70 -17.49 0.93
C LYS A 154 -1.84 -17.81 2.14
N ILE A 155 -1.25 -16.80 2.76
CA ILE A 155 -0.46 -16.93 3.99
C ILE A 155 -1.35 -16.82 5.23
N ASP A 156 -1.01 -17.54 6.30
CA ASP A 156 -1.61 -17.31 7.63
C ASP A 156 -1.04 -16.02 8.25
N THR A 157 -1.68 -14.89 7.93
CA THR A 157 -1.30 -13.57 8.45
C THR A 157 -1.50 -13.46 9.97
N ARG A 158 -2.37 -14.28 10.58
CA ARG A 158 -2.56 -14.31 12.03
C ARG A 158 -1.35 -14.94 12.73
N ALA A 159 -0.81 -16.03 12.18
CA ALA A 159 0.42 -16.64 12.68
C ALA A 159 1.60 -15.65 12.62
N ILE A 160 1.75 -14.94 11.49
CA ILE A 160 2.76 -13.88 11.34
C ILE A 160 2.56 -12.77 12.38
N THR A 161 1.34 -12.26 12.51
CA THR A 161 1.05 -11.15 13.44
C THR A 161 1.40 -11.51 14.87
N ARG A 162 1.09 -12.73 15.32
CA ARG A 162 1.48 -13.20 16.67
C ARG A 162 2.99 -13.20 16.84
N ARG A 163 3.72 -13.69 15.84
CA ARG A 163 5.18 -13.77 15.86
C ARG A 163 5.84 -12.39 15.91
N VAL A 164 5.39 -11.46 15.07
CA VAL A 164 5.89 -10.08 15.04
C VAL A 164 5.61 -9.38 16.36
N ARG A 165 4.44 -9.60 16.98
CA ARG A 165 4.13 -9.05 18.32
C ARG A 165 5.04 -9.58 19.44
N GLU A 166 5.52 -10.81 19.33
CA GLU A 166 6.41 -11.42 20.33
C GLU A 166 7.87 -10.96 20.17
N LEU A 167 8.31 -10.75 18.92
CA LEU A 167 9.71 -10.44 18.59
C LEU A 167 9.99 -8.95 18.34
N GLY A 168 8.95 -8.14 18.12
CA GLY A 168 9.05 -6.74 17.72
C GLY A 168 9.34 -6.59 16.23
N THR A 169 10.61 -6.53 15.86
CA THR A 169 11.06 -6.32 14.48
C THR A 169 11.57 -7.64 13.89
N VAL A 170 10.98 -8.07 12.78
CA VAL A 170 11.37 -9.31 12.08
C VAL A 170 11.68 -8.98 10.63
N LEU A 171 12.91 -9.27 10.17
CA LEU A 171 13.25 -9.15 8.76
C LEU A 171 12.65 -10.31 7.97
N CYS A 172 12.21 -10.03 6.75
CA CYS A 172 11.65 -11.05 5.87
C CYS A 172 12.10 -10.87 4.42
N VAL A 173 11.98 -11.97 3.68
CA VAL A 173 12.13 -12.03 2.23
C VAL A 173 11.07 -12.97 1.68
N PHE A 174 10.50 -12.65 0.53
CA PHE A 174 9.60 -13.56 -0.17
C PHE A 174 9.78 -13.51 -1.69
N GLY A 175 9.40 -14.60 -2.35
CA GLY A 175 9.54 -14.73 -3.80
C GLY A 175 9.17 -16.14 -4.28
N PRO A 176 9.58 -16.52 -5.50
CA PRO A 176 9.23 -17.82 -6.08
C PRO A 176 9.76 -19.00 -5.26
N LEU A 177 8.93 -20.02 -5.06
CA LEU A 177 9.30 -21.23 -4.31
C LEU A 177 10.53 -21.95 -4.90
N THR A 178 10.68 -21.90 -6.23
CA THR A 178 11.82 -22.48 -6.95
C THR A 178 13.16 -21.83 -6.63
N GLN A 179 13.16 -20.63 -6.03
CA GLN A 179 14.36 -19.86 -5.71
C GLN A 179 14.61 -19.76 -4.19
N GLU A 180 14.05 -20.67 -3.39
CA GLU A 180 14.13 -20.64 -1.93
C GLU A 180 15.58 -20.49 -1.41
N ASP A 181 16.56 -21.18 -2.00
CA ASP A 181 17.96 -21.09 -1.58
C ASP A 181 18.57 -19.69 -1.80
N LYS A 182 18.19 -19.02 -2.89
CA LYS A 182 18.60 -17.62 -3.16
C LYS A 182 17.95 -16.68 -2.16
N LEU A 183 16.69 -16.90 -1.82
CA LEU A 183 15.98 -16.12 -0.81
C LEU A 183 16.63 -16.27 0.58
N LYS A 184 17.00 -17.50 0.97
CA LYS A 184 17.75 -17.76 2.21
C LYS A 184 19.10 -17.02 2.24
N ALA A 185 19.84 -17.03 1.13
CA ALA A 185 21.09 -16.27 1.03
C ALA A 185 20.85 -14.76 1.17
N LYS A 186 19.81 -14.24 0.51
CA LYS A 186 19.42 -12.83 0.62
C LYS A 186 19.03 -12.44 2.04
N LEU A 187 18.27 -13.28 2.75
CA LEU A 187 17.86 -13.05 4.13
C LEU A 187 19.06 -12.92 5.10
N LYS A 188 20.14 -13.69 4.86
CA LYS A 188 21.37 -13.60 5.67
C LYS A 188 22.18 -12.33 5.40
N SER A 189 21.95 -11.67 4.27
CA SER A 189 22.64 -10.44 3.88
C SER A 189 21.89 -9.16 4.22
N LEU A 190 20.65 -9.28 4.72
CA LEU A 190 19.85 -8.16 5.24
C LEU A 190 20.27 -7.83 6.66
#